data_AF-A0A9C5ZJD9-F1
#
_entry.id   AF-A0A9C5ZJD9-F1
#
_cell.length_a   1.000
_cell.length_b   1.000
_cell.length_c   1.000
_cell.angle_alpha   90.00
_cell.angle_beta   90.00
_cell.angle_gamma   90.00
#
_symmetry.space_group_name_H-M   'P 1'
#
loop_
_entity.id
_entity.type
_entity.pdbx_description
1 polymer ?
#
loop_
_entity_poly.entity_id
_entity_poly.type
_entity_poly.pdbx_seq_one_letter_code
_entity_poly.pdbx_strand_id
1 'polypeptide(L)'
;MTNTSKQLQIYECYFKLYDGSTDLNNIFDQQQYIAIKCVHELKKLGYNSSLEKFKQSDKIDILKIIWQSNANNPHALQLLANICLGFDIHVDKIWNGILKRMVKSSMHRDLNALVDVLSCYAHLLHIEGLTKAWEWILLQPFKNANQTQSAEQEDKLHKTLFRLQSCPVVHSLNLLEFAEHCLRLGKHHMAAVLMAFCKTPEQRQSIKQLIPQRNETMRQKILELEDVGILSAILNFVLKELCL
;
A
#
# COMPACT_ATOMS: atom_id res chain seq x y z
N MET A 1 0.65 -18.85 33.82
CA MET A 1 1.00 -18.46 32.44
C MET A 1 -0.23 -17.92 31.75
N THR A 2 -0.28 -16.62 31.47
CA THR A 2 -1.41 -15.97 30.77
C THR A 2 -1.49 -16.47 29.33
N ASN A 3 -2.64 -17.06 28.95
CA ASN A 3 -2.88 -17.59 27.61
C ASN A 3 -3.20 -16.44 26.66
N THR A 4 -2.15 -15.90 26.03
CA THR A 4 -2.23 -14.79 25.08
C THR A 4 -3.14 -15.09 23.88
N SER A 5 -3.28 -16.37 23.49
CA SER A 5 -4.19 -16.80 22.42
C SER A 5 -5.66 -16.59 22.79
N LYS A 6 -6.05 -17.00 24.01
CA LYS A 6 -7.41 -16.77 24.53
C LYS A 6 -7.70 -15.29 24.71
N GLN A 7 -6.73 -14.51 25.18
CA GLN A 7 -6.87 -13.06 25.28
C GLN A 7 -7.05 -12.44 23.89
N LEU A 8 -6.23 -12.81 22.90
CA LEU A 8 -6.36 -12.31 21.52
C LEU A 8 -7.76 -12.58 20.94
N GLN A 9 -8.27 -13.80 21.10
CA GLN A 9 -9.61 -14.16 20.63
C GLN A 9 -10.72 -13.33 21.30
N ILE A 10 -10.60 -13.07 22.60
CA ILE A 10 -11.54 -12.20 23.32
C ILE A 10 -11.52 -10.78 22.74
N TYR A 11 -10.32 -10.21 22.48
CA TYR A 11 -10.20 -8.88 21.87
C TYR A 11 -10.68 -8.86 20.41
N GLU A 12 -10.43 -9.89 19.61
CA GLU A 12 -10.90 -9.97 18.22
C GLU A 12 -12.42 -10.11 18.14
N CYS A 13 -13.03 -10.87 19.04
CA CYS A 13 -14.48 -10.92 19.19
C CYS A 13 -15.04 -9.58 19.65
N TYR A 14 -14.39 -8.91 20.61
CA TYR A 14 -14.77 -7.57 21.06
C TYR A 14 -14.77 -6.55 19.92
N PHE A 15 -13.69 -6.44 19.15
CA PHE A 15 -13.62 -5.48 18.04
C PHE A 15 -14.65 -5.76 16.93
N LYS A 16 -15.11 -7.00 16.76
CA LYS A 16 -16.20 -7.35 15.84
C LYS A 16 -17.59 -6.99 16.36
N LEU A 17 -17.75 -6.91 17.69
CA LEU A 17 -19.01 -6.62 18.37
C LEU A 17 -19.12 -5.14 18.81
N TYR A 18 -18.00 -4.42 18.82
CA TYR A 18 -17.94 -3.00 19.19
C TYR A 18 -18.67 -2.14 18.16
N ASP A 19 -19.73 -1.47 18.61
CA ASP A 19 -20.63 -0.65 17.80
C ASP A 19 -20.30 0.86 17.83
N GLY A 20 -19.19 1.24 18.48
CA GLY A 20 -18.78 2.63 18.63
C GLY A 20 -19.28 3.34 19.90
N SER A 21 -20.01 2.64 20.78
CA SER A 21 -20.48 3.22 22.05
C SER A 21 -19.33 3.46 23.06
N THR A 22 -19.37 4.63 23.71
CA THR A 22 -18.31 5.15 24.58
C THR A 22 -18.13 4.38 25.90
N ASP A 23 -19.14 3.63 26.34
CA ASP A 23 -19.17 2.99 27.67
C ASP A 23 -18.20 1.80 27.81
N LEU A 24 -17.68 1.27 26.70
CA LEU A 24 -16.76 0.12 26.69
C LEU A 24 -15.29 0.50 26.49
N ASN A 25 -14.98 1.76 26.18
CA ASN A 25 -13.60 2.24 25.99
C ASN A 25 -12.73 2.08 27.26
N ASN A 26 -13.36 2.02 28.44
CA ASN A 26 -12.68 1.80 29.71
C ASN A 26 -12.25 0.33 29.93
N ILE A 27 -12.75 -0.63 29.15
CA ILE A 27 -12.50 -2.07 29.36
C ILE A 27 -11.32 -2.59 28.53
N PHE A 28 -11.04 -1.99 27.37
CA PHE A 28 -10.04 -2.49 26.44
C PHE A 28 -9.16 -1.38 25.86
N ASP A 29 -8.01 -1.17 26.51
CA ASP A 29 -6.94 -0.31 25.99
C ASP A 29 -6.36 -0.87 24.68
N GLN A 30 -6.33 -0.03 23.64
CA GLN A 30 -5.78 -0.36 22.32
C GLN A 30 -4.29 -0.74 22.41
N GLN A 31 -3.52 -0.08 23.28
CA GLN A 31 -2.11 -0.44 23.50
C GLN A 31 -1.99 -1.82 24.14
N GLN A 32 -2.88 -2.16 25.07
CA GLN A 32 -2.93 -3.50 25.67
C GLN A 32 -3.26 -4.58 24.65
N TYR A 33 -4.22 -4.36 23.74
CA TYR A 33 -4.52 -5.29 22.65
C TYR A 33 -3.29 -5.53 21.77
N ILE A 34 -2.64 -4.45 21.31
CA ILE A 34 -1.46 -4.49 20.46
C ILE A 34 -0.32 -5.23 21.17
N ALA A 35 -0.10 -4.96 22.46
CA ALA A 35 0.92 -5.64 23.24
C ALA A 35 0.66 -7.15 23.35
N ILE A 36 -0.58 -7.56 23.61
CA ILE A 36 -0.97 -8.99 23.65
C ILE A 36 -0.74 -9.65 22.29
N LYS A 37 -1.13 -8.97 21.20
CA LYS A 37 -0.90 -9.44 19.83
C LYS A 37 0.60 -9.60 19.53
N CYS A 38 1.41 -8.61 19.84
CA CYS A 38 2.86 -8.65 19.61
C CYS A 38 3.52 -9.79 20.40
N VAL A 39 3.13 -9.99 21.67
CA VAL A 39 3.66 -11.08 22.51
C VAL A 39 3.25 -12.45 21.98
N HIS A 40 2.01 -12.59 21.51
CA HIS A 40 1.54 -13.83 20.89
C HIS A 40 2.35 -14.19 19.64
N GLU A 41 2.57 -13.21 18.75
CA GLU A 41 3.37 -13.42 17.54
C GLU A 41 4.86 -13.64 17.84
N LEU A 42 5.42 -12.96 18.85
CA LEU A 42 6.77 -13.23 19.36
C LEU A 42 6.93 -14.70 19.79
N LYS A 43 5.95 -15.25 20.52
CA LYS A 43 5.98 -16.66 20.96
C LYS A 43 5.93 -17.62 19.76
N LYS A 44 5.13 -17.32 18.74
CA LYS A 44 5.10 -18.13 17.50
C LYS A 44 6.44 -18.13 16.76
N LEU A 45 7.20 -17.03 16.84
CA LEU A 45 8.55 -16.93 16.29
C LEU A 45 9.62 -17.55 17.21
N GLY A 46 9.24 -18.18 18.32
CA GLY A 46 10.14 -18.85 19.26
C GLY A 46 10.71 -17.97 20.36
N TYR A 47 10.26 -16.72 20.51
CA TYR A 47 10.73 -15.83 21.58
C TYR A 47 9.94 -16.05 22.88
N ASN A 48 10.67 -16.30 23.97
CA ASN A 48 10.12 -16.44 25.32
C ASN A 48 9.87 -15.06 25.96
N SER A 49 8.83 -14.36 25.51
CA SER A 49 8.42 -13.06 26.08
C SER A 49 7.10 -13.16 26.86
N SER A 50 7.04 -12.54 28.04
CA SER A 50 5.79 -12.33 28.78
C SER A 50 5.25 -10.92 28.47
N LEU A 51 3.95 -10.70 28.74
CA LEU A 51 3.34 -9.39 28.53
C LEU A 51 4.04 -8.29 29.33
N GLU A 52 4.39 -8.56 30.60
CA GLU A 52 5.11 -7.63 31.46
C GLU A 52 6.50 -7.30 30.92
N LYS A 53 7.27 -8.33 30.55
CA LYS A 53 8.61 -8.15 29.96
C LYS A 53 8.52 -7.34 28.67
N PHE A 54 7.57 -7.65 27.80
CA PHE A 54 7.39 -6.91 26.54
C PHE A 54 7.04 -5.44 26.80
N LYS A 55 6.15 -5.14 27.75
CA LYS A 55 5.79 -3.76 28.11
C LYS A 55 6.99 -2.97 28.60
N GLN A 56 7.81 -3.54 29.48
CA GLN A 56 9.01 -2.91 30.07
C GLN A 56 10.21 -2.82 29.11
N SER A 57 10.22 -3.61 28.04
CA SER A 57 11.35 -3.64 27.10
C SER A 57 11.34 -2.45 26.15
N ASP A 58 12.54 -2.01 25.76
CA ASP A 58 12.73 -1.09 24.64
C ASP A 58 12.25 -1.75 23.34
N LYS A 59 11.32 -1.09 22.65
CA LYS A 59 10.71 -1.62 21.43
C LYS A 59 11.68 -1.63 20.26
N ILE A 60 12.58 -0.65 20.16
CA ILE A 60 13.63 -0.61 19.14
C ILE A 60 14.58 -1.80 19.31
N ASP A 61 14.94 -2.17 20.53
CA ASP A 61 15.79 -3.34 20.76
C ASP A 61 15.08 -4.66 20.40
N ILE A 62 13.78 -4.77 20.69
CA ILE A 62 12.97 -5.90 20.21
C ILE A 62 12.96 -5.94 18.66
N LEU A 63 12.76 -4.80 18.00
CA LEU A 63 12.80 -4.73 16.53
C LEU A 63 14.16 -5.19 15.99
N LYS A 64 15.28 -4.78 16.60
CA LYS A 64 16.63 -5.22 16.20
C LYS A 64 16.79 -6.74 16.33
N ILE A 65 16.35 -7.33 17.45
CA ILE A 65 16.44 -8.77 17.69
C ILE A 65 15.64 -9.54 16.63
N ILE A 66 14.40 -9.14 16.36
CA ILE A 66 13.56 -9.78 15.33
C ILE A 66 14.21 -9.61 13.95
N TRP A 67 14.75 -8.41 13.66
CA TRP A 67 15.35 -8.11 12.37
C TRP A 67 16.59 -8.96 12.09
N GLN A 68 17.46 -9.16 13.09
CA GLN A 68 18.69 -9.94 12.92
C GLN A 68 18.41 -11.42 12.64
N SER A 69 17.40 -12.01 13.30
CA SER A 69 17.14 -13.45 13.20
C SER A 69 16.15 -13.81 12.09
N ASN A 70 15.20 -12.94 11.75
CA ASN A 70 14.00 -13.34 11.02
C ASN A 70 13.58 -12.37 9.90
N ALA A 71 14.42 -11.44 9.46
CA ALA A 71 13.94 -10.41 8.56
C ALA A 71 13.57 -10.87 7.13
N ASN A 72 13.74 -12.14 6.77
CA ASN A 72 13.18 -12.71 5.53
C ASN A 72 11.84 -13.44 5.75
N ASN A 73 11.40 -13.61 7.00
CA ASN A 73 10.15 -14.27 7.35
C ASN A 73 8.98 -13.27 7.26
N PRO A 74 7.95 -13.49 6.42
CA PRO A 74 6.80 -12.61 6.30
C PRO A 74 6.08 -12.33 7.63
N HIS A 75 5.95 -13.34 8.50
CA HIS A 75 5.31 -13.15 9.81
C HIS A 75 6.13 -12.23 10.73
N ALA A 76 7.47 -12.32 10.65
CA ALA A 76 8.34 -11.41 11.38
C ALA A 76 8.24 -9.97 10.85
N LEU A 77 8.15 -9.78 9.53
CA LEU A 77 7.91 -8.47 8.92
C LEU A 77 6.57 -7.86 9.37
N GLN A 78 5.51 -8.67 9.40
CA GLN A 78 4.21 -8.24 9.91
C GLN A 78 4.27 -7.85 11.39
N LEU A 79 4.99 -8.62 12.22
CA LEU A 79 5.20 -8.30 13.62
C LEU A 79 5.99 -6.99 13.78
N LEU A 80 7.07 -6.79 13.03
CA LEU A 80 7.85 -5.55 13.04
C LEU A 80 6.96 -4.34 12.71
N ALA A 81 6.13 -4.44 11.67
CA ALA A 81 5.19 -3.38 11.29
C ALA A 81 4.14 -3.11 12.39
N ASN A 82 3.57 -4.17 12.99
CA ASN A 82 2.61 -4.04 14.09
C ASN A 82 3.22 -3.38 15.33
N ILE A 83 4.47 -3.74 15.69
CA ILE A 83 5.18 -3.08 16.79
C ILE A 83 5.43 -1.62 16.43
N CYS A 84 5.83 -1.31 15.20
CA CYS A 84 6.10 0.07 14.81
C CYS A 84 4.84 0.95 14.88
N LEU A 85 3.74 0.52 14.27
CA LEU A 85 2.46 1.26 14.32
C LEU A 85 1.90 1.34 15.75
N GLY A 86 1.99 0.24 16.49
CA GLY A 86 1.36 0.15 17.80
C GLY A 86 2.08 0.88 18.93
N PHE A 87 3.33 1.28 18.70
CA PHE A 87 4.17 2.01 19.66
C PHE A 87 4.72 3.31 19.05
N ASP A 88 4.07 3.86 18.02
CA ASP A 88 4.37 5.17 17.42
C ASP A 88 5.83 5.31 16.92
N ILE A 89 6.39 4.21 16.37
CA ILE A 89 7.76 4.18 15.85
C ILE A 89 7.73 4.49 14.35
N HIS A 90 8.04 5.74 14.00
CA HIS A 90 8.04 6.24 12.63
C HIS A 90 9.45 6.51 12.07
N VAL A 91 10.44 5.69 12.43
CA VAL A 91 11.84 5.91 12.01
C VAL A 91 12.05 5.49 10.54
N ASP A 92 12.51 6.41 9.69
CA ASP A 92 12.73 6.21 8.24
C ASP A 92 13.49 4.92 7.92
N LYS A 93 14.64 4.72 8.58
CA LYS A 93 15.50 3.55 8.31
C LYS A 93 14.79 2.23 8.60
N ILE A 94 13.92 2.20 9.61
CA ILE A 94 13.17 1.00 10.01
C ILE A 94 12.08 0.72 8.96
N TRP A 95 11.24 1.71 8.66
CA TRP A 95 10.16 1.56 7.69
C TRP A 95 10.67 1.27 6.28
N ASN A 96 11.74 1.94 5.85
CA ASN A 96 12.38 1.68 4.57
C ASN A 96 12.84 0.21 4.46
N GLY A 97 13.42 -0.32 5.54
CA GLY A 97 13.80 -1.73 5.61
C GLY A 97 12.60 -2.66 5.51
N ILE A 98 11.60 -2.47 6.37
CA ILE A 98 10.40 -3.32 6.43
C ILE A 98 9.69 -3.36 5.07
N LEU A 99 9.40 -2.19 4.48
CA LEU A 99 8.64 -2.10 3.23
C LEU A 99 9.37 -2.76 2.06
N LYS A 100 10.69 -2.52 1.92
CA LYS A 100 11.50 -3.17 0.87
C LYS A 100 11.46 -4.69 0.98
N ARG A 101 11.49 -5.24 2.20
CA ARG A 101 11.41 -6.69 2.41
C ARG A 101 10.01 -7.24 2.18
N MET A 102 8.97 -6.51 2.60
CA MET A 102 7.58 -6.89 2.33
C MET A 102 7.29 -6.94 0.82
N VAL A 103 7.81 -5.99 0.04
CA VAL A 103 7.74 -6.01 -1.43
C VAL A 103 8.46 -7.24 -1.99
N LYS A 104 9.69 -7.51 -1.52
CA LYS A 104 10.46 -8.70 -1.94
C LYS A 104 9.74 -10.02 -1.60
N SER A 105 9.00 -10.05 -0.50
CA SER A 105 8.20 -11.19 -0.05
C SER A 105 6.78 -11.22 -0.63
N SER A 106 6.46 -10.35 -1.59
CA SER A 106 5.15 -10.28 -2.26
C SER A 106 3.96 -10.14 -1.31
N MET A 107 4.13 -9.44 -0.18
CA MET A 107 3.11 -9.30 0.87
C MET A 107 2.03 -8.26 0.50
N HIS A 108 1.29 -8.51 -0.59
CA HIS A 108 0.36 -7.54 -1.16
C HIS A 108 -0.70 -7.04 -0.17
N ARG A 109 -1.34 -7.95 0.58
CA ARG A 109 -2.39 -7.58 1.55
C ARG A 109 -1.86 -6.67 2.66
N ASP A 110 -0.71 -7.00 3.23
CA ASP A 110 -0.09 -6.23 4.31
C ASP A 110 0.38 -4.86 3.79
N LEU A 111 1.06 -4.83 2.63
CA LEU A 111 1.46 -3.58 1.98
C LEU A 111 0.24 -2.70 1.69
N ASN A 112 -0.84 -3.28 1.17
CA ASN A 112 -2.07 -2.55 0.84
C ASN A 112 -2.70 -1.88 2.06
N ALA A 113 -2.63 -2.51 3.24
CA ALA A 113 -3.11 -1.94 4.50
C ALA A 113 -2.17 -0.87 5.08
N LEU A 114 -0.89 -0.90 4.71
CA LEU A 114 0.13 -0.02 5.28
C LEU A 114 0.32 1.27 4.48
N VAL A 115 0.28 1.23 3.15
CA VAL A 115 0.71 2.39 2.34
C VAL A 115 -0.11 3.65 2.60
N ASP A 116 -1.42 3.55 2.80
CA ASP A 116 -2.27 4.71 3.09
C ASP A 116 -1.94 5.30 4.47
N VAL A 117 -1.76 4.45 5.49
CA VAL A 117 -1.41 4.87 6.86
C VAL A 117 -0.03 5.53 6.90
N LEU A 118 0.96 4.91 6.26
CA LEU A 118 2.33 5.42 6.25
C LEU A 118 2.47 6.70 5.43
N SER A 119 1.59 6.89 4.45
CA SER A 119 1.50 8.11 3.64
C SER A 119 1.05 9.34 4.43
N CYS A 120 0.47 9.16 5.62
CA CYS A 120 0.14 10.28 6.51
C CYS A 120 1.37 10.93 7.16
N TYR A 121 2.54 10.28 7.10
CA TYR A 121 3.77 10.78 7.70
C TYR A 121 4.68 11.39 6.62
N ALA A 122 4.77 12.73 6.60
CA ALA A 122 5.48 13.47 5.55
C ALA A 122 6.93 13.03 5.35
N HIS A 123 7.66 12.72 6.42
CA HIS A 123 9.06 12.28 6.35
C HIS A 123 9.21 10.90 5.69
N LEU A 124 8.20 10.03 5.77
CA LEU A 124 8.20 8.72 5.11
C LEU A 124 7.96 8.81 3.60
N LEU A 125 7.44 9.92 3.07
CA LEU A 125 7.19 10.09 1.62
C LEU A 125 8.47 10.05 0.77
N HIS A 126 9.62 10.29 1.40
CA HIS A 126 10.92 10.32 0.71
C HIS A 126 11.67 8.99 0.77
N ILE A 127 11.15 7.98 1.49
CA ILE A 127 11.83 6.69 1.59
C ILE A 127 11.50 5.81 0.39
N GLU A 128 12.54 5.24 -0.23
CA GLU A 128 12.41 4.36 -1.40
C GLU A 128 11.50 3.15 -1.15
N GLY A 129 11.47 2.64 0.09
CA GLY A 129 10.60 1.53 0.47
C GLY A 129 9.11 1.85 0.32
N LEU A 130 8.68 3.08 0.60
CA LEU A 130 7.29 3.49 0.43
C LEU A 130 6.93 3.65 -1.05
N THR A 131 7.83 4.23 -1.85
CA THR A 131 7.68 4.28 -3.31
C THR A 131 7.50 2.87 -3.88
N LYS A 132 8.40 1.93 -3.54
CA LYS A 132 8.31 0.53 -4.01
C LYS A 132 7.04 -0.18 -3.55
N ALA A 133 6.56 0.11 -2.34
CA ALA A 133 5.30 -0.44 -1.85
C ALA A 133 4.10 0.05 -2.66
N TRP A 134 4.02 1.35 -2.92
CA TRP A 134 3.01 1.95 -3.78
C TRP A 134 3.06 1.40 -5.21
N GLU A 135 4.25 1.33 -5.82
CA GLU A 135 4.45 0.73 -7.13
C GLU A 135 3.96 -0.73 -7.17
N TRP A 136 4.34 -1.54 -6.19
CA TRP A 136 3.92 -2.94 -6.11
C TRP A 136 2.40 -3.08 -6.10
N ILE A 137 1.71 -2.30 -5.26
CA ILE A 137 0.27 -2.41 -5.09
C ILE A 137 -0.48 -1.91 -6.33
N LEU A 138 -0.03 -0.79 -6.91
CA LEU A 138 -0.73 -0.17 -8.05
C LEU A 138 -0.43 -0.90 -9.37
N LEU A 139 0.72 -1.56 -9.48
CA LEU A 139 1.08 -2.26 -10.73
C LEU A 139 0.57 -3.70 -10.78
N GLN A 140 0.35 -4.35 -9.62
CA GLN A 140 -0.06 -5.75 -9.58
C GLN A 140 -1.37 -6.06 -10.33
N PRO A 141 -2.45 -5.26 -10.22
CA PRO A 141 -3.68 -5.48 -10.98
C PRO A 141 -3.43 -5.49 -12.50
N PHE A 142 -2.58 -4.58 -12.98
CA PHE A 142 -2.20 -4.48 -14.39
C PHE A 142 -1.28 -5.62 -14.84
N LYS A 143 -0.40 -6.13 -13.97
CA LYS A 143 0.44 -7.31 -14.25
C LYS A 143 -0.38 -8.59 -14.35
N ASN A 144 -1.36 -8.77 -13.46
CA ASN A 144 -2.16 -9.99 -13.38
C ASN A 144 -3.33 -10.03 -14.37
N ALA A 145 -3.74 -8.88 -14.94
CA ALA A 145 -4.76 -8.84 -15.96
C ALA A 145 -4.28 -9.52 -17.26
N ASN A 146 -5.23 -10.15 -17.96
CA ASN A 146 -5.07 -10.73 -19.28
C ASN A 146 -5.91 -9.93 -20.31
N GLN A 147 -5.78 -10.26 -21.60
CA GLN A 147 -6.48 -9.54 -22.68
C GLN A 147 -7.96 -9.92 -22.78
N THR A 148 -8.32 -11.14 -22.37
CA THR A 148 -9.70 -11.63 -22.23
C THR A 148 -10.31 -11.09 -20.93
N GLN A 149 -10.60 -9.80 -20.89
CA GLN A 149 -10.97 -9.07 -19.66
C GLN A 149 -12.39 -9.40 -19.19
N SER A 150 -12.54 -9.80 -17.93
CA SER A 150 -13.85 -9.82 -17.26
C SER A 150 -14.24 -8.44 -16.76
N ALA A 151 -15.55 -8.20 -16.56
CA ALA A 151 -16.04 -6.96 -15.96
C ALA A 151 -15.42 -6.69 -14.57
N GLU A 152 -15.13 -7.75 -13.81
CA GLU A 152 -14.46 -7.65 -12.51
C GLU A 152 -13.00 -7.19 -12.63
N GLN A 153 -12.27 -7.66 -13.65
CA GLN A 153 -10.92 -7.18 -13.92
C GLN A 153 -10.94 -5.70 -14.33
N GLU A 154 -11.88 -5.29 -15.16
CA GLU A 154 -12.02 -3.89 -15.58
C GLU A 154 -12.25 -2.96 -14.38
N ASP A 155 -13.19 -3.31 -13.51
CA ASP A 155 -13.46 -2.58 -12.27
C ASP A 155 -12.21 -2.48 -11.37
N LYS A 156 -11.42 -3.54 -11.27
CA LYS A 156 -10.13 -3.52 -10.55
C LYS A 156 -9.14 -2.55 -11.16
N LEU A 157 -9.02 -2.50 -12.50
CA LEU A 157 -8.12 -1.56 -13.18
C LEU A 157 -8.58 -0.11 -12.97
N HIS A 158 -9.88 0.16 -13.09
CA HIS A 158 -10.46 1.48 -12.80
C HIS A 158 -10.20 1.94 -11.38
N LYS A 159 -10.49 1.10 -10.38
CA LYS A 159 -10.20 1.40 -8.97
C LYS A 159 -8.71 1.66 -8.71
N THR A 160 -7.84 0.96 -9.43
CA THR A 160 -6.39 1.15 -9.31
C THR A 160 -5.95 2.49 -9.91
N LEU A 161 -6.50 2.85 -11.08
CA LEU A 161 -6.25 4.16 -11.70
C LEU A 161 -6.80 5.31 -10.85
N PHE A 162 -7.99 5.15 -10.27
CA PHE A 162 -8.55 6.08 -9.30
C PHE A 162 -7.60 6.25 -8.10
N ARG A 163 -7.10 5.15 -7.53
CA ARG A 163 -6.19 5.22 -6.38
C ARG A 163 -4.84 5.87 -6.72
N LEU A 164 -4.36 5.75 -7.95
CA LEU A 164 -3.13 6.40 -8.42
C LEU A 164 -3.18 7.93 -8.19
N GLN A 165 -4.35 8.56 -8.38
CA GLN A 165 -4.52 10.01 -8.19
C GLN A 165 -4.37 10.46 -6.73
N SER A 166 -4.60 9.54 -5.79
CA SER A 166 -4.44 9.77 -4.35
C SER A 166 -3.06 9.37 -3.82
N CYS A 167 -2.19 8.83 -4.67
CA CYS A 167 -0.85 8.40 -4.27
C CYS A 167 0.05 9.63 -4.04
N PRO A 168 0.55 9.87 -2.81
CA PRO A 168 1.35 11.05 -2.49
C PRO A 168 2.73 11.05 -3.15
N VAL A 169 3.20 9.87 -3.57
CA VAL A 169 4.50 9.66 -4.22
C VAL A 169 4.37 9.35 -5.71
N VAL A 170 3.21 9.68 -6.32
CA VAL A 170 2.89 9.31 -7.72
C VAL A 170 3.96 9.71 -8.73
N HIS A 171 4.58 10.87 -8.55
CA HIS A 171 5.64 11.41 -9.40
C HIS A 171 6.98 10.65 -9.30
N SER A 172 7.15 9.83 -8.26
CA SER A 172 8.33 9.01 -8.02
C SER A 172 8.15 7.56 -8.49
N LEU A 173 6.94 7.19 -8.96
CA LEU A 173 6.66 5.85 -9.46
C LEU A 173 7.26 5.64 -10.85
N ASN A 174 7.51 4.39 -11.22
CA ASN A 174 7.82 3.96 -12.58
C ASN A 174 6.58 4.00 -13.49
N LEU A 175 6.14 5.22 -13.83
CA LEU A 175 4.98 5.46 -14.68
C LEU A 175 5.16 4.92 -16.11
N LEU A 176 6.39 4.73 -16.57
CA LEU A 176 6.67 4.16 -17.89
C LEU A 176 6.31 2.66 -17.93
N GLU A 177 6.79 1.88 -16.95
CA GLU A 177 6.42 0.46 -16.81
C GLU A 177 4.91 0.30 -16.64
N PHE A 178 4.28 1.22 -15.90
CA PHE A 178 2.83 1.26 -15.77
C PHE A 178 2.14 1.46 -17.13
N ALA A 179 2.60 2.44 -17.93
CA ALA A 179 2.07 2.69 -19.26
C ALA A 179 2.22 1.47 -20.18
N GLU A 180 3.38 0.80 -20.15
CA GLU A 180 3.63 -0.42 -20.93
C GLU A 180 2.63 -1.53 -20.60
N HIS A 181 2.29 -1.71 -19.32
CA HIS A 181 1.26 -2.68 -18.93
C HIS A 181 -0.15 -2.29 -19.39
N CYS A 182 -0.51 -1.01 -19.34
CA CYS A 182 -1.76 -0.52 -19.92
C CYS A 182 -1.84 -0.83 -21.42
N LEU A 183 -0.76 -0.58 -22.16
CA LEU A 183 -0.69 -0.80 -23.61
C LEU A 183 -0.80 -2.29 -23.96
N ARG A 184 -0.12 -3.17 -23.22
CA ARG A 184 -0.25 -4.63 -23.35
C ARG A 184 -1.70 -5.11 -23.22
N LEU A 185 -2.51 -4.42 -22.41
CA LEU A 185 -3.93 -4.70 -22.17
C LEU A 185 -4.86 -3.96 -23.15
N GLY A 186 -4.33 -3.19 -24.09
CA GLY A 186 -5.11 -2.35 -25.00
C GLY A 186 -5.72 -1.10 -24.35
N LYS A 187 -5.36 -0.79 -23.10
CA LYS A 187 -5.87 0.33 -22.29
C LYS A 187 -5.07 1.61 -22.53
N HIS A 188 -4.97 1.99 -23.79
CA HIS A 188 -4.23 3.17 -24.23
C HIS A 188 -4.71 4.48 -23.57
N HIS A 189 -6.02 4.60 -23.33
CA HIS A 189 -6.62 5.74 -22.62
C HIS A 189 -6.13 5.83 -21.16
N MET A 190 -6.02 4.69 -20.45
CA MET A 190 -5.43 4.66 -19.11
C MET A 190 -3.93 4.98 -19.13
N ALA A 191 -3.19 4.50 -20.13
CA ALA A 191 -1.78 4.86 -20.31
C ALA A 191 -1.60 6.37 -20.51
N ALA A 192 -2.50 7.01 -21.28
CA ALA A 192 -2.48 8.44 -21.52
C ALA A 192 -2.63 9.26 -20.23
N VAL A 193 -3.48 8.82 -19.30
CA VAL A 193 -3.69 9.49 -18.00
C VAL A 193 -2.40 9.58 -17.18
N LEU A 194 -1.48 8.62 -17.32
CA LEU A 194 -0.21 8.61 -16.58
C LEU A 194 0.67 9.82 -16.89
N MET A 195 0.53 10.43 -18.07
CA MET A 195 1.28 11.63 -18.47
C MET A 195 1.06 12.83 -17.55
N ALA A 196 -0.11 12.91 -16.91
CA ALA A 196 -0.44 13.97 -15.97
C ALA A 196 0.36 13.87 -14.66
N PHE A 197 0.90 12.70 -14.35
CA PHE A 197 1.66 12.44 -13.12
C PHE A 197 3.18 12.41 -13.35
N CYS A 198 3.63 12.51 -14.61
CA CYS A 198 5.05 12.49 -14.92
C CYS A 198 5.80 13.67 -14.29
N LYS A 199 6.94 13.37 -13.66
CA LYS A 199 7.79 14.36 -13.03
C LYS A 199 8.49 15.26 -14.06
N THR A 200 8.88 14.69 -15.20
CA THR A 200 9.65 15.41 -16.22
C THR A 200 8.98 15.35 -17.60
N PRO A 201 9.23 16.34 -18.47
CA PRO A 201 8.75 16.32 -19.85
C PRO A 201 9.26 15.11 -20.65
N GLU A 202 10.47 14.63 -20.37
CA GLU A 202 11.07 13.49 -21.07
C GLU A 202 10.30 12.21 -20.77
N GLN A 203 9.99 11.97 -19.48
CA GLN A 203 9.17 10.82 -19.08
C GLN A 203 7.78 10.87 -19.74
N ARG A 204 7.18 12.06 -19.78
CA ARG A 204 5.89 12.29 -20.44
C ARG A 204 5.98 11.98 -21.93
N GLN A 205 7.03 12.46 -22.59
CA GLN A 205 7.27 12.24 -24.01
C GLN A 205 7.48 10.76 -24.33
N SER A 206 8.19 10.01 -23.47
CA SER A 206 8.34 8.56 -23.61
C SER A 206 6.98 7.85 -23.61
N ILE A 207 6.10 8.15 -22.64
CA ILE A 207 4.75 7.57 -22.59
C ILE A 207 3.94 7.98 -23.84
N LYS A 208 4.00 9.25 -24.23
CA LYS A 208 3.29 9.79 -25.40
C LYS A 208 3.68 9.10 -26.70
N GLN A 209 4.95 8.74 -26.87
CA GLN A 209 5.47 8.02 -28.04
C GLN A 209 4.97 6.57 -28.12
N LEU A 210 4.64 5.95 -26.97
CA LEU A 210 4.11 4.59 -26.92
C LEU A 210 2.62 4.49 -27.30
N ILE A 211 1.90 5.61 -27.42
CA ILE A 211 0.46 5.63 -27.74
C ILE A 211 0.29 5.78 -29.27
N PRO A 212 -0.03 4.69 -30.00
CA PRO A 212 0.01 4.66 -31.46
C PRO A 212 -1.19 5.34 -32.12
N GLN A 213 -2.36 5.40 -31.46
CA GLN A 213 -3.60 5.92 -32.02
C GLN A 213 -4.09 7.12 -31.22
N ARG A 214 -4.34 8.24 -31.92
CA ARG A 214 -4.90 9.47 -31.36
C ARG A 214 -6.07 9.88 -32.26
N ASN A 215 -7.25 9.37 -31.94
CA ASN A 215 -8.49 9.56 -32.71
C ASN A 215 -9.66 9.87 -31.77
N GLU A 216 -10.83 10.17 -32.35
CA GLU A 216 -12.04 10.51 -31.58
C GLU A 216 -12.45 9.38 -30.60
N THR A 217 -12.24 8.11 -30.97
CA THR A 217 -12.52 6.99 -30.06
C THR A 217 -11.62 7.01 -28.83
N MET A 218 -10.34 7.38 -28.97
CA MET A 218 -9.45 7.58 -27.82
C MET A 218 -9.94 8.72 -26.94
N ARG A 219 -10.34 9.83 -27.56
CA ARG A 219 -10.87 11.01 -26.87
C ARG A 219 -12.09 10.66 -26.02
N GLN A 220 -13.05 9.94 -26.59
CA GLN A 220 -14.24 9.46 -25.87
C GLN A 220 -13.85 8.58 -24.68
N LYS A 221 -12.98 7.59 -24.88
CA LYS A 221 -12.51 6.70 -23.80
C LYS A 221 -11.74 7.43 -22.69
N ILE A 222 -11.05 8.53 -23.01
CA ILE A 222 -10.41 9.38 -21.99
C ILE A 222 -11.47 10.11 -21.17
N LEU A 223 -12.50 10.67 -21.82
CA LEU A 223 -13.60 11.37 -21.14
C LEU A 223 -14.44 10.42 -20.27
N GLU A 224 -14.67 9.19 -20.73
CA GLU A 224 -15.35 8.13 -19.95
C GLU A 224 -14.61 7.78 -18.64
N LEU A 225 -13.32 8.12 -18.49
CA LEU A 225 -12.62 7.93 -17.23
C LEU A 225 -13.11 8.89 -16.12
N GLU A 226 -13.87 9.93 -16.46
CA GLU A 226 -14.53 10.78 -15.46
C GLU A 226 -15.58 9.97 -14.66
N ASP A 227 -16.30 9.05 -15.32
CA ASP A 227 -17.30 8.18 -14.68
C ASP A 227 -16.70 7.22 -13.65
N VAL A 228 -15.39 6.93 -13.76
CA VAL A 228 -14.65 6.11 -12.79
C VAL A 228 -13.89 6.96 -11.76
N GLY A 229 -14.13 8.28 -11.75
CA GLY A 229 -13.67 9.20 -10.72
C GLY A 229 -12.31 9.86 -11.00
N ILE A 230 -11.81 9.85 -12.24
CA ILE A 230 -10.61 10.60 -12.60
C ILE A 230 -10.98 12.08 -12.78
N LEU A 231 -10.22 12.97 -12.14
CA LEU A 231 -10.48 14.41 -12.16
C LEU A 231 -10.47 14.97 -13.59
N SER A 232 -11.47 15.78 -13.94
CA SER A 232 -11.57 16.40 -15.28
C SER A 232 -10.36 17.28 -15.61
N ALA A 233 -9.69 17.87 -14.61
CA ALA A 233 -8.43 18.60 -14.80
C ALA A 233 -7.30 17.70 -15.36
N ILE A 234 -7.21 16.45 -14.92
CA ILE A 234 -6.27 15.46 -15.44
C ILE A 234 -6.65 15.08 -16.87
N LEU A 235 -7.94 14.81 -17.12
CA LEU A 235 -8.42 14.42 -18.45
C LEU A 235 -8.18 15.53 -19.49
N ASN A 236 -8.53 16.77 -19.16
CA ASN A 236 -8.31 17.94 -20.02
C ASN A 236 -6.82 18.16 -20.32
N PHE A 237 -5.96 17.98 -19.31
CA PHE A 237 -4.52 18.04 -19.49
C PHE A 237 -4.03 16.99 -20.51
N VAL A 238 -4.49 15.75 -20.38
CA VAL A 238 -4.09 14.63 -21.26
C VAL A 238 -4.59 14.82 -22.68
N LEU A 239 -5.84 15.28 -22.86
CA LEU A 239 -6.40 15.58 -24.18
C LEU A 239 -5.58 16.65 -24.90
N LYS A 240 -5.27 17.75 -24.20
CA LYS A 240 -4.40 18.81 -24.73
C LYS A 240 -3.01 18.28 -25.10
N GLU A 241 -2.42 17.44 -24.24
CA GLU A 241 -1.10 16.85 -24.48
C GLU A 241 -1.11 15.92 -25.70
N LEU A 242 -2.20 15.20 -25.97
CA LEU A 242 -2.35 14.33 -27.14
C LEU A 242 -2.84 15.05 -28.42
N CYS A 243 -3.21 16.33 -28.32
CA CYS A 243 -3.88 17.08 -29.39
C CYS A 243 -5.23 16.44 -29.80
N LEU A 244 -6.04 16.08 -28.82
CA LEU A 244 -7.40 15.53 -28.94
C LEU A 244 -8.46 16.50 -28.39
#